data_AF-A0A6V7KKA5-F1
#
_entry.id   AF-A0A6V7KKA5-F1
#
_cell.length_a   1.000
_cell.length_b   1.000
_cell.length_c   1.000
_cell.angle_alpha   90.00
_cell.angle_beta   90.00
_cell.angle_gamma   90.00
#
_symmetry.space_group_name_H-M   'P 1'
#
loop_
_entity.id
_entity.type
_entity.pdbx_description
1 polymer ?
#
loop_
_entity_poly.entity_id
_entity_poly.type
_entity_poly.pdbx_seq_one_letter_code
_entity_poly.pdbx_strand_id
1 'polypeptide(L)'
;DGLVKNNMEKLTFYSLSSPEKLDRIGEYLFQRASRDIYRRRNGFVIIAMEAMDQLLLACHAQTLNLFVESFLKMIQKLLESTDPQLQIMATQS
;
A
#
# COMPACT_ATOMS: atom_id res chain seq x y z
N ASP A 1 -11.71 -11.61 -6.82
CA ASP A 1 -11.53 -11.55 -5.35
C ASP A 1 -10.83 -10.26 -4.97
N GLY A 2 -11.56 -9.34 -4.33
CA GLY A 2 -11.03 -8.06 -3.86
C GLY A 2 -10.42 -8.15 -2.46
N LEU A 3 -10.10 -7.00 -1.87
CA LEU A 3 -9.56 -6.88 -0.52
C LEU A 3 -10.55 -7.48 0.52
N VAL A 4 -10.12 -8.50 1.26
CA VAL A 4 -10.96 -9.12 2.30
C VAL A 4 -10.88 -8.31 3.59
N LYS A 5 -11.92 -7.54 3.91
CA LYS A 5 -11.97 -6.63 5.08
C LYS A 5 -11.55 -7.30 6.41
N ASN A 6 -12.04 -8.51 6.69
CA ASN A 6 -11.70 -9.23 7.92
C ASN A 6 -10.19 -9.61 8.00
N ASN A 7 -9.56 -9.90 6.86
CA ASN A 7 -8.11 -10.14 6.82
C ASN A 7 -7.32 -8.84 7.01
N MET A 8 -7.85 -7.72 6.48
CA MET A 8 -7.26 -6.41 6.69
C MET A 8 -7.32 -5.95 8.14
N GLU A 9 -8.45 -6.13 8.83
CA GLU A 9 -8.56 -5.79 10.25
C GLU A 9 -7.52 -6.54 11.10
N LYS A 10 -7.32 -7.84 10.81
CA LYS A 10 -6.25 -8.63 11.46
C LYS A 10 -4.85 -8.14 11.11
N LEU A 11 -4.61 -7.80 9.84
CA LEU A 11 -3.32 -7.28 9.38
C LEU A 11 -3.01 -5.93 10.05
N THR A 12 -3.99 -5.03 10.11
CA THR A 12 -3.90 -3.74 10.78
C THR A 12 -3.62 -3.91 12.26
N PHE A 13 -4.36 -4.75 12.96
CA PHE A 13 -4.11 -5.03 14.38
C PHE A 13 -2.69 -5.60 14.62
N TYR A 14 -2.24 -6.50 13.75
CA TYR A 14 -0.90 -7.07 13.83
C TYR A 14 0.21 -6.05 13.55
N SER A 15 -0.05 -5.10 12.65
CA SER A 15 0.88 -4.02 12.28
C SER A 15 0.97 -2.96 13.37
N LEU A 16 -0.18 -2.59 13.96
CA LEU A 16 -0.25 -1.64 15.09
C LEU A 16 0.44 -2.17 16.36
N SER A 17 0.55 -3.50 16.49
CA SER A 17 1.24 -4.13 17.61
C SER A 17 2.75 -3.89 17.62
N SER A 18 3.39 -3.61 16.46
CA SER A 18 4.83 -3.33 16.40
C SER A 18 5.23 -2.49 15.18
N PRO A 19 5.94 -1.37 15.36
CA PRO A 19 6.41 -0.50 14.26
C PRO A 19 7.20 -1.23 13.17
N GLU A 20 8.09 -2.14 13.57
CA GLU A 20 8.93 -2.90 12.63
C GLU A 20 8.13 -3.81 11.69
N LYS A 21 6.98 -4.31 12.15
CA LYS A 21 6.12 -5.17 11.33
C LYS A 21 5.39 -4.35 10.28
N LEU A 22 4.87 -3.19 10.69
CA LEU A 22 4.24 -2.24 9.78
C LEU A 22 5.21 -1.85 8.65
N ASP A 23 6.47 -1.55 9.00
CA ASP A 23 7.50 -1.20 8.03
C ASP A 23 7.76 -2.34 7.02
N ARG A 24 7.95 -3.57 7.51
CA ARG A 24 8.10 -4.76 6.65
C ARG A 24 6.90 -5.00 5.75
N ILE A 25 5.68 -4.73 6.22
CA ILE A 25 4.45 -4.88 5.44
C ILE A 25 4.37 -3.80 4.36
N GLY A 26 4.71 -2.56 4.68
CA GLY A 26 4.79 -1.46 3.70
C GLY A 26 5.79 -1.75 2.58
N GLU A 27 7.02 -2.13 2.95
CA GLU A 27 8.08 -2.52 2.01
C GLU A 27 7.64 -3.70 1.12
N TYR A 28 7.02 -4.73 1.72
CA TYR A 28 6.53 -5.89 0.98
C TYR A 28 5.43 -5.53 -0.02
N LEU A 29 4.45 -4.72 0.40
CA LEU A 29 3.37 -4.27 -0.47
C LEU A 29 3.92 -3.43 -1.63
N PHE A 30 4.89 -2.55 -1.35
CA PHE A 30 5.60 -1.76 -2.38
C PHE A 30 6.29 -2.64 -3.42
N GLN A 31 7.11 -3.60 -2.96
CA GLN A 31 7.80 -4.50 -3.87
C GLN A 31 6.84 -5.37 -4.69
N ARG A 32 5.73 -5.80 -4.08
CA ARG A 32 4.72 -6.60 -4.75
C ARG A 32 3.98 -5.81 -5.82
N ALA A 33 3.44 -4.64 -5.46
CA ALA A 33 2.79 -3.76 -6.43
C ALA A 33 3.75 -3.34 -7.54
N SER A 34 5.02 -3.03 -7.23
CA SER A 34 6.03 -2.73 -8.24
C SER A 34 6.22 -3.86 -9.26
N ARG A 35 6.18 -5.13 -8.82
CA ARG A 35 6.24 -6.27 -9.75
C ARG A 35 4.95 -6.41 -10.56
N ASP A 36 3.81 -6.16 -9.95
CA ASP A 36 2.52 -6.26 -10.61
C ASP A 36 2.29 -5.13 -11.62
N ILE A 37 2.81 -3.91 -11.37
CA ILE A 37 2.88 -2.81 -12.36
C ILE A 37 3.69 -3.26 -13.58
N TYR A 38 4.89 -3.82 -13.36
CA TYR A 38 5.73 -4.32 -14.47
C TYR A 38 5.03 -5.43 -15.28
N ARG A 39 4.25 -6.28 -14.62
CA ARG A 39 3.46 -7.36 -15.24
C ARG A 39 2.11 -6.90 -15.80
N ARG A 40 1.80 -5.59 -15.77
CA ARG A 40 0.51 -4.99 -16.18
C ARG A 40 -0.70 -5.63 -15.50
N ARG A 41 -0.53 -6.01 -14.23
CA ARG A 41 -1.54 -6.67 -13.38
C ARG A 41 -2.26 -5.66 -12.48
N ASN A 42 -2.91 -4.68 -13.11
CA ASN A 42 -3.50 -3.53 -12.43
C ASN A 42 -4.46 -3.91 -11.30
N GLY A 43 -5.22 -5.01 -11.43
CA GLY A 43 -6.10 -5.51 -10.39
C GLY A 43 -5.41 -5.79 -9.05
N PHE A 44 -4.19 -6.32 -9.06
CA PHE A 44 -3.43 -6.59 -7.83
C PHE A 44 -2.79 -5.33 -7.27
N VAL A 45 -2.44 -4.39 -8.14
CA VAL A 45 -1.91 -3.07 -7.74
C VAL A 45 -2.98 -2.27 -7.00
N ILE A 46 -4.23 -2.30 -7.46
CA ILE A 46 -5.40 -1.69 -6.79
C ILE A 46 -5.53 -2.24 -5.37
N ILE A 47 -5.56 -3.57 -5.23
CA ILE A 47 -5.73 -4.23 -3.92
C ILE A 47 -4.57 -3.88 -2.97
N ALA A 48 -3.34 -3.81 -3.48
CA ALA A 48 -2.19 -3.43 -2.68
C ALA A 48 -2.25 -1.96 -2.22
N MET A 49 -2.72 -1.05 -3.07
CA MET A 49 -2.94 0.35 -2.71
C MET A 49 -4.05 0.51 -1.66
N GLU A 50 -5.19 -0.14 -1.85
CA GLU A 50 -6.28 -0.11 -0.85
C GLU A 50 -5.82 -0.67 0.50
N ALA A 51 -4.98 -1.70 0.49
CA ALA A 51 -4.41 -2.26 1.71
C ALA A 51 -3.50 -1.24 2.42
N MET A 52 -2.63 -0.55 1.66
CA MET A 52 -1.75 0.48 2.21
C MET A 52 -2.54 1.66 2.77
N ASP A 53 -3.57 2.12 2.08
CA ASP A 53 -4.42 3.24 2.50
C ASP A 53 -5.16 2.92 3.81
N GLN A 54 -5.74 1.72 3.93
CA GLN A 54 -6.35 1.30 5.19
C GLN A 54 -5.35 1.18 6.34
N LEU A 55 -4.13 0.72 6.07
CA LEU A 55 -3.06 0.70 7.07
C LEU A 55 -2.66 2.12 7.47
N LEU A 56 -2.59 3.05 6.52
CA LEU A 56 -2.28 4.47 6.77
C LEU A 56 -3.33 5.11 7.68
N LEU A 57 -4.62 4.94 7.35
CA LEU A 57 -5.75 5.46 8.13
C LEU A 57 -5.80 4.90 9.56
N ALA A 58 -5.37 3.65 9.74
CA ALA A 58 -5.38 3.01 11.05
C ALA A 58 -4.16 3.37 11.92
N CYS A 59 -3.06 3.84 11.33
CA CYS A 59 -1.84 4.19 12.05
C CYS A 59 -1.91 5.60 12.68
N HIS A 60 -1.35 5.75 13.88
CA HIS A 60 -1.23 7.05 14.56
C HIS A 60 0.20 7.63 14.38
N ALA A 61 0.32 8.96 14.42
CA ALA A 61 1.45 9.78 13.92
C ALA A 61 2.89 9.34 14.30
N GLN A 62 3.12 8.61 15.39
CA GLN A 62 4.48 8.19 15.80
C GLN A 62 5.06 7.04 14.95
N THR A 63 4.21 6.19 14.38
CA THR A 63 4.63 5.05 13.53
C THR A 63 4.60 5.38 12.04
N LEU A 64 4.14 6.58 11.68
CA LEU A 64 3.92 6.98 10.28
C LEU A 64 5.22 7.16 9.50
N ASN A 65 6.31 7.67 10.10
CA ASN A 65 7.45 8.18 9.33
C ASN A 65 8.05 7.18 8.31
N LEU A 66 8.24 5.92 8.69
CA LEU A 66 8.81 4.90 7.78
C LEU A 66 7.78 4.32 6.81
N PHE A 67 6.56 4.09 7.29
CA PHE A 67 5.48 3.57 6.46
C PHE A 67 5.06 4.59 5.38
N VAL A 68 5.00 5.87 5.74
CA VAL A 68 4.72 6.98 4.82
C VAL A 68 5.78 7.07 3.73
N GLU A 69 7.05 6.82 4.04
CA GLU A 69 8.11 6.79 3.01
C GLU A 69 7.83 5.70 1.97
N SER A 70 7.49 4.48 2.40
CA SER A 70 7.12 3.39 1.50
C SER A 70 5.86 3.70 0.68
N PHE A 71 4.88 4.35 1.30
CA PHE A 71 3.65 4.78 0.64
C PHE A 71 3.90 5.86 -0.42
N LEU A 72 4.70 6.88 -0.11
CA LEU A 72 5.03 7.94 -1.06
C LEU A 72 5.85 7.40 -2.24
N LYS A 73 6.78 6.47 -2.00
CA LYS A 73 7.49 5.76 -3.08
C LYS A 73 6.54 4.99 -3.98
N MET A 74 5.48 4.39 -3.42
CA MET A 74 4.44 3.72 -4.20
C MET A 74 3.68 4.72 -5.08
N ILE A 75 3.19 5.83 -4.50
CA ILE A 75 2.47 6.87 -5.25
C ILE A 75 3.34 7.42 -6.38
N GLN A 76 4.61 7.74 -6.08
CA GLN A 76 5.56 8.20 -7.09
C GLN A 76 5.66 7.19 -8.25
N LYS A 77 5.80 5.90 -7.94
CA LYS A 77 5.92 4.84 -8.95
C LYS A 77 4.66 4.63 -9.78
N LEU A 78 3.49 4.85 -9.19
CA LEU A 78 2.21 4.83 -9.89
C LEU A 78 2.06 6.02 -10.83
N LEU A 79 2.52 7.21 -10.40
CA LEU A 79 2.53 8.42 -11.24
C LEU A 79 3.53 8.32 -12.39
N GLU A 80 4.69 7.70 -12.16
CA GLU A 80 5.70 7.41 -13.19
C GLU A 80 5.23 6.34 -14.20
N SER A 81 4.18 5.59 -13.88
CA SER A 81 3.60 4.62 -14.82
C SER A 81 2.87 5.34 -15.95
N THR A 82 2.97 4.82 -17.17
CA THR A 82 2.24 5.32 -18.35
C THR A 82 0.76 4.91 -18.36
N ASP A 83 0.28 4.23 -17.32
CA ASP A 83 -1.10 3.77 -17.24
C ASP A 83 -1.99 4.82 -16.55
N PRO A 84 -2.98 5.40 -17.25
CA PRO A 84 -3.87 6.41 -16.70
C PRO A 84 -4.63 5.92 -15.46
N GLN A 85 -4.98 4.64 -15.38
CA GLN A 85 -5.71 4.10 -14.23
C GLN A 85 -4.84 4.11 -12.96
N LEU A 86 -3.54 3.82 -13.11
CA LEU A 86 -2.58 3.86 -11.99
C LEU A 86 -2.33 5.29 -11.53
N GLN A 87 -2.26 6.25 -12.45
CA GLN A 87 -2.12 7.67 -12.13
C GLN A 87 -3.34 8.21 -11.38
N ILE A 88 -4.56 7.88 -11.84
CA ILE A 88 -5.80 8.28 -11.17
C ILE A 88 -5.85 7.74 -9.74
N MET A 89 -5.49 6.47 -9.55
CA MET A 89 -5.40 5.87 -8.21
C MET A 89 -4.42 6.62 -7.30
N ALA A 90 -3.23 6.92 -7.79
CA ALA A 90 -2.25 7.68 -7.03
C ALA A 90 -2.75 9.07 -6.60
N THR A 91 -3.66 9.68 -7.37
CA THR A 91 -4.27 10.98 -7.04
C THR A 91 -5.52 10.89 -6.16
N GLN A 92 -6.10 9.70 -5.99
CA GLN A 92 -7.34 9.48 -5.21
C GLN A 92 -7.09 8.96 -3.79
N SER A 93 -5.88 8.47 -3.51
CA SER A 93 -5.42 8.11 -2.16
C SER A 93 -4.99 9.32 -1.34
#